data_AF-A0A812ITC2-F1
#
_entry.id   AF-A0A812ITC2-F1
#
_cell.length_a   1.000
_cell.length_b   1.000
_cell.length_c   1.000
_cell.angle_alpha   90.00
_cell.angle_beta   90.00
_cell.angle_gamma   90.00
#
_symmetry.space_group_name_H-M   'P 1'
#
loop_
_entity.id
_entity.type
_entity.pdbx_description
1 polymer ?
#
loop_
_entity_poly.entity_id
_entity_poly.type
_entity_poly.pdbx_seq_one_letter_code
_entity_poly.pdbx_strand_id
1 'polypeptide(L)'
;MGTKAYWVPERGASRVATFAFEYAQAHGRRQVTAAHKANVLRLSDTLFLDCCRDAAAKYPNITYTEQLCDSLLTSMVMEPRRWDVIVCENLYGDLVSDLAAGLVGGLGLAPSALYGDAGVAVFEPAHGSAPDIAGQDRVNPTSMLLSASRMLEYLGKPGASHALEAALAAVIREGEDTTPDLGGAAGTQRMATAVADKPGDSLSEVRYPAGVYLNASSLYVVDYGNSRVLQVAMGSPTGQRVPEGEVLELPILPTTAADSFFDSFGNFYRVDYGNHRLTVCLRRLTCVFTACRDAVPAALRGPSCGCTEDRSDCREDWIHALVIGQCRYHLMPIQLQSRVAEVKRHF
;
A
#
# COMPACT_ATOMS: atom_id res chain seq x y z
N MET A 1 0.03 46.24 18.51
CA MET A 1 0.63 45.35 17.48
C MET A 1 1.55 44.39 18.20
N GLY A 2 1.31 43.08 18.11
CA GLY A 2 2.22 42.08 18.64
C GLY A 2 3.21 41.67 17.56
N THR A 3 4.52 41.69 17.86
CA THR A 3 5.55 41.13 16.99
C THR A 3 5.53 39.61 17.10
N LYS A 4 5.48 38.90 15.97
CA LYS A 4 5.71 37.45 15.90
C LYS A 4 7.13 37.20 15.42
N ALA A 5 7.88 36.37 16.15
CA ALA A 5 9.22 35.96 15.76
C ALA A 5 9.15 34.64 14.99
N TYR A 6 9.94 34.53 13.91
CA TYR A 6 10.15 33.32 13.14
C TYR A 6 11.58 32.85 13.37
N TRP A 7 11.78 31.58 13.73
CA TRP A 7 13.11 31.06 14.02
C TRP A 7 13.31 29.67 13.43
N VAL A 8 14.42 29.51 12.72
CA VAL A 8 14.92 28.25 12.17
C VAL A 8 16.24 27.92 12.85
N PRO A 9 16.27 26.99 13.81
CA PRO A 9 17.52 26.51 14.37
C PRO A 9 18.14 25.45 13.44
N GLU A 10 19.44 25.58 13.19
CA GLU A 10 20.22 24.63 12.36
C GLU A 10 20.02 23.17 12.79
N ARG A 11 20.01 22.91 14.11
CA ARG A 11 19.73 21.57 14.66
C ARG A 11 18.37 21.03 14.23
N GLY A 12 17.35 21.86 14.16
CA GLY A 12 16.00 21.45 13.73
C GLY A 12 15.97 21.18 12.23
N ALA A 13 16.52 22.11 11.44
CA ALA A 13 16.60 22.00 9.98
C ALA A 13 17.38 20.77 9.52
N SER A 14 18.57 20.53 10.10
CA SER A 14 19.41 19.37 9.80
C SER A 14 18.73 18.05 10.13
N ARG A 15 17.96 17.99 11.24
CA ARG A 15 17.24 16.78 11.65
C ARG A 15 16.12 16.44 10.68
N VAL A 16 15.25 17.39 10.34
CA VAL A 16 14.14 17.12 9.41
C VAL A 16 14.64 16.85 8.00
N ALA A 17 15.71 17.52 7.56
CA ALA A 17 16.36 17.23 6.29
C ALA A 17 16.88 15.79 6.24
N THR A 18 17.66 15.37 7.24
CA THR A 18 18.19 14.00 7.32
C THR A 18 17.05 12.97 7.34
N PHE A 19 16.02 13.21 8.17
CA PHE A 19 14.84 12.36 8.24
C PHE A 19 14.13 12.21 6.89
N ALA A 20 14.00 13.28 6.11
CA ALA A 20 13.35 13.21 4.79
C ALA A 20 14.09 12.27 3.82
N PHE A 21 15.42 12.29 3.83
CA PHE A 21 16.22 11.38 2.99
C PHE A 21 16.21 9.94 3.51
N GLU A 22 16.29 9.73 4.84
CA GLU A 22 16.15 8.41 5.45
C GLU A 22 14.78 7.80 5.14
N TYR A 23 13.72 8.60 5.27
CA TYR A 23 12.35 8.22 4.92
C TYR A 23 12.25 7.85 3.45
N ALA A 24 12.80 8.70 2.56
CA ALA A 24 12.80 8.45 1.13
C ALA A 24 13.51 7.14 0.77
N GLN A 25 14.69 6.88 1.36
CA GLN A 25 15.43 5.64 1.14
C GLN A 25 14.66 4.41 1.65
N ALA A 26 14.13 4.47 2.88
CA ALA A 26 13.40 3.36 3.50
C ALA A 26 12.11 2.99 2.75
N HIS A 27 11.46 3.96 2.11
CA HIS A 27 10.20 3.76 1.38
C HIS A 27 10.38 3.70 -0.14
N GLY A 28 11.61 3.53 -0.63
CA GLY A 28 11.91 3.39 -2.06
C GLY A 28 11.56 4.61 -2.91
N ARG A 29 11.52 5.80 -2.30
CA ARG A 29 11.29 7.08 -2.97
C ARG A 29 12.56 7.56 -3.67
N ARG A 30 12.39 8.33 -4.74
CA ARG A 30 13.48 8.66 -5.67
C ARG A 30 13.85 10.13 -5.66
N GLN A 31 12.99 10.98 -5.09
CA GLN A 31 13.22 12.42 -5.09
C GLN A 31 12.80 13.06 -3.76
N VAL A 32 13.63 13.99 -3.27
CA VAL A 32 13.33 14.88 -2.15
C VAL A 32 13.39 16.31 -2.66
N THR A 33 12.30 17.07 -2.49
CA THR A 33 12.22 18.49 -2.81
C THR A 33 12.19 19.34 -1.55
N ALA A 34 13.13 20.27 -1.39
CA ALA A 34 13.06 21.29 -0.34
C ALA A 34 12.16 22.46 -0.77
N ALA A 35 11.07 22.70 -0.04
CA ALA A 35 10.21 23.86 -0.26
C ALA A 35 10.67 25.05 0.61
N HIS A 36 10.84 26.22 0.00
CA HIS A 36 11.43 27.38 0.67
C HIS A 36 10.92 28.71 0.10
N LYS A 37 11.23 29.82 0.77
CA LYS A 37 11.04 31.19 0.30
C LYS A 37 12.28 32.06 0.51
N ALA A 38 13.46 31.46 0.33
CA ALA A 38 14.78 32.12 0.48
C ALA A 38 14.99 33.39 -0.36
N ASN A 39 14.20 33.62 -1.42
CA ASN A 39 14.24 34.90 -2.15
C ASN A 39 13.71 36.08 -1.31
N VAL A 40 12.85 35.81 -0.32
CA VAL A 40 12.31 36.77 0.65
C VAL A 40 12.98 36.58 2.01
N LEU A 41 12.94 35.37 2.56
CA LEU A 41 13.48 35.01 3.87
C LEU A 41 14.94 34.55 3.75
N ARG A 42 15.82 35.48 3.39
CA ARG A 42 17.20 35.16 2.97
C ARG A 42 18.07 34.49 4.02
N LEU A 43 17.80 34.68 5.31
CA LEU A 43 18.64 34.10 6.37
C LEU A 43 18.11 32.75 6.84
N SER A 44 16.84 32.67 7.23
CA SER A 44 16.22 31.45 7.77
C SER A 44 16.20 30.33 6.74
N ASP A 45 15.71 30.63 5.54
CA ASP A 45 15.46 29.60 4.55
C ASP A 45 16.74 29.19 3.83
N THR A 46 17.73 30.10 3.72
CA THR A 46 19.05 29.72 3.22
C THR A 46 19.72 28.74 4.18
N LEU A 47 19.64 28.98 5.49
CA LEU A 47 20.13 28.02 6.49
C LEU A 47 19.42 26.67 6.37
N PHE A 48 18.10 26.67 6.18
CA PHE A 48 17.34 25.44 5.95
C PHE A 48 17.78 24.70 4.68
N LEU A 49 17.99 25.42 3.57
CA LEU A 49 18.48 24.85 2.32
C LEU A 49 19.88 24.28 2.45
N ASP A 50 20.79 24.96 3.17
CA ASP A 50 22.14 24.47 3.41
C ASP A 50 22.11 23.13 4.18
N CYS A 51 21.27 23.03 5.22
CA CYS A 51 21.02 21.77 5.92
C CYS A 51 20.49 20.67 4.99
N CYS A 52 19.59 21.01 4.05
CA CYS A 52 19.04 20.07 3.08
C CYS A 52 20.08 19.58 2.08
N ARG A 53 20.95 20.48 1.59
CA ARG A 53 22.07 20.15 0.69
C ARG A 53 23.10 19.24 1.38
N ASP A 54 23.42 19.52 2.63
CA ASP A 54 24.32 18.70 3.45
C ASP A 54 23.75 17.30 3.70
N ALA A 55 22.44 17.19 3.90
CA ALA A 55 21.77 15.90 3.96
C ALA A 55 21.83 15.19 2.59
N ALA A 56 21.48 15.88 1.50
CA ALA A 56 21.46 15.33 0.14
C ALA A 56 22.81 14.74 -0.28
N ALA A 57 23.92 15.37 0.10
CA ALA A 57 25.27 14.88 -0.20
C ALA A 57 25.55 13.47 0.34
N LYS A 58 24.83 13.02 1.39
CA LYS A 58 24.95 11.69 2.00
C LYS A 58 24.11 10.63 1.28
N TYR A 59 23.18 11.03 0.41
CA TYR A 59 22.22 10.16 -0.28
C TYR A 59 22.25 10.37 -1.81
N PRO A 60 23.37 10.06 -2.48
CA PRO A 60 23.57 10.36 -3.90
C PRO A 60 22.59 9.63 -4.85
N ASN A 61 21.91 8.60 -4.36
CA ASN A 61 20.90 7.84 -5.11
C ASN A 61 19.51 8.47 -5.09
N ILE A 62 19.31 9.56 -4.34
CA ILE A 62 18.05 10.30 -4.23
C ILE A 62 18.24 11.66 -4.92
N THR A 63 17.38 11.96 -5.89
CA THR A 63 17.40 13.25 -6.57
C THR A 63 16.98 14.35 -5.60
N TYR A 64 17.82 15.38 -5.45
CA TYR A 64 17.50 16.56 -4.66
C TYR A 64 17.09 17.73 -5.55
N THR A 65 16.00 18.40 -5.21
CA THR A 65 15.51 19.61 -5.88
C THR A 65 15.07 20.67 -4.88
N GLU A 66 15.06 21.94 -5.29
CA GLU A 66 14.60 23.06 -4.47
C GLU A 66 13.47 23.78 -5.21
N GLN A 67 12.40 24.15 -4.50
CA GLN A 67 11.23 24.82 -5.09
C GLN A 67 10.75 25.97 -4.20
N LEU A 68 10.46 27.12 -4.83
CA LEU A 68 9.82 28.23 -4.12
C LEU A 68 8.39 27.83 -3.69
N CYS A 69 8.05 28.07 -2.43
CA CYS A 69 6.84 27.52 -1.82
C CYS A 69 5.53 27.96 -2.50
N ASP A 70 5.45 29.20 -2.98
CA ASP A 70 4.31 29.70 -3.77
C ASP A 70 4.14 28.97 -5.12
N SER A 71 5.25 28.79 -5.83
CA SER A 71 5.27 28.04 -7.09
C SER A 71 5.04 26.53 -6.89
N LEU A 72 5.46 25.98 -5.74
CA LEU A 72 5.16 24.61 -5.34
C LEU A 72 3.66 24.40 -5.20
N LEU A 73 2.97 25.25 -4.41
CA LEU A 73 1.52 25.14 -4.21
C LEU A 73 0.76 25.20 -5.55
N THR A 74 1.15 26.13 -6.44
CA THR A 74 0.57 26.21 -7.79
C THR A 74 0.81 24.92 -8.58
N SER A 75 2.02 24.40 -8.56
CA SER A 75 2.39 23.19 -9.30
C SER A 75 1.78 21.92 -8.73
N MET A 76 1.50 21.85 -7.41
CA MET A 76 0.80 20.72 -6.80
C MET A 76 -0.65 20.62 -7.29
N VAL A 77 -1.31 21.75 -7.52
CA VAL A 77 -2.68 21.77 -8.07
C VAL A 77 -2.67 21.34 -9.54
N MET A 78 -1.69 21.81 -10.31
CA MET A 78 -1.62 21.57 -11.75
C MET A 78 -1.09 20.18 -12.10
N GLU A 79 -0.05 19.73 -11.39
CA GLU A 79 0.73 18.53 -11.70
C GLU A 79 1.11 17.76 -10.40
N PRO A 80 0.12 17.30 -9.60
CA PRO A 80 0.38 16.67 -8.30
C PRO A 80 1.28 15.43 -8.40
N ARG A 81 1.20 14.68 -9.50
CA ARG A 81 1.94 13.42 -9.72
C ARG A 81 3.45 13.60 -9.91
N ARG A 82 3.92 14.83 -10.08
CA ARG A 82 5.34 15.15 -10.23
C ARG A 82 6.09 15.06 -8.90
N TRP A 83 5.39 15.21 -7.77
CA TRP A 83 6.00 15.33 -6.45
C TRP A 83 6.11 13.97 -5.76
N ASP A 84 7.25 13.75 -5.09
CA ASP A 84 7.52 12.55 -4.30
C ASP A 84 7.64 12.96 -2.82
N VAL A 85 8.84 13.05 -2.24
CA VAL A 85 9.01 13.58 -0.87
C VAL A 85 9.21 15.10 -0.92
N ILE A 86 8.44 15.84 -0.12
CA ILE A 86 8.62 17.27 0.09
C ILE A 86 9.06 17.49 1.53
N VAL A 87 10.18 18.19 1.72
CA VAL A 87 10.68 18.62 3.02
C VAL A 87 10.61 20.14 3.10
N CYS A 88 10.13 20.67 4.22
CA CYS A 88 9.96 22.10 4.39
C CYS A 88 9.89 22.49 5.87
N GLU A 89 9.93 23.79 6.12
CA GLU A 89 9.78 24.36 7.46
C GLU A 89 8.33 24.28 7.94
N ASN A 90 8.09 24.40 9.25
CA ASN A 90 6.81 24.10 9.90
C ASN A 90 5.59 24.78 9.23
N LEU A 91 5.66 26.11 9.01
CA LEU A 91 4.55 26.84 8.39
C LEU A 91 4.27 26.40 6.95
N TYR A 92 5.32 26.07 6.19
CA TYR A 92 5.16 25.57 4.83
C TYR A 92 4.59 24.15 4.83
N GLY A 93 5.01 23.34 5.80
CA GLY A 93 4.50 21.99 6.03
C GLY A 93 2.99 22.00 6.19
N ASP A 94 2.49 22.83 7.11
CA ASP A 94 1.05 23.01 7.38
C ASP A 94 0.25 23.33 6.09
N LEU A 95 0.72 24.31 5.30
CA LEU A 95 0.07 24.71 4.05
C LEU A 95 0.14 23.63 2.96
N VAL A 96 1.30 22.98 2.82
CA VAL A 96 1.54 21.97 1.79
C VAL A 96 0.78 20.68 2.12
N SER A 97 0.74 20.26 3.39
CA SER A 97 0.03 19.06 3.81
C SER A 97 -1.47 19.21 3.66
N ASP A 98 -2.04 20.36 4.00
CA ASP A 98 -3.48 20.62 3.85
C ASP A 98 -3.89 20.67 2.37
N LEU A 99 -3.07 21.29 1.52
CA LEU A 99 -3.29 21.26 0.08
C LEU A 99 -3.22 19.82 -0.45
N ALA A 100 -2.22 19.04 -0.03
CA ALA A 100 -2.09 17.64 -0.44
C ALA A 100 -3.30 16.81 -0.01
N ALA A 101 -3.80 17.00 1.22
CA ALA A 101 -5.01 16.36 1.71
C ALA A 101 -6.23 16.74 0.85
N GLY A 102 -6.40 18.04 0.53
CA GLY A 102 -7.46 18.52 -0.34
C GLY A 102 -7.46 17.88 -1.74
N LEU A 103 -6.29 17.61 -2.31
CA LEU A 103 -6.15 16.97 -3.62
C LEU A 103 -6.59 15.50 -3.63
N VAL A 104 -6.58 14.82 -2.48
CA VAL A 104 -6.96 13.40 -2.36
C VAL A 104 -8.33 13.16 -1.74
N GLY A 105 -9.09 14.23 -1.44
CA GLY A 105 -10.46 14.15 -0.94
C GLY A 105 -10.72 14.84 0.40
N GLY A 106 -9.69 15.43 1.02
CA GLY A 106 -9.78 16.25 2.22
C GLY A 106 -9.06 15.67 3.43
N LEU A 107 -9.04 16.46 4.52
CA LEU A 107 -8.33 16.11 5.75
C LEU A 107 -8.85 14.84 6.44
N GLY A 108 -10.12 14.47 6.19
CA GLY A 108 -10.72 13.21 6.68
C GLY A 108 -10.03 11.96 6.15
N LEU A 109 -9.22 12.06 5.10
CA LEU A 109 -8.48 10.96 4.47
C LEU A 109 -6.97 11.03 4.69
N ALA A 110 -6.46 12.08 5.34
CA ALA A 110 -5.02 12.32 5.46
C ALA A 110 -4.49 11.79 6.80
N PRO A 111 -3.70 10.69 6.81
CA PRO A 111 -3.02 10.24 8.03
C PRO A 111 -1.83 11.13 8.37
N SER A 112 -1.39 11.10 9.62
CA SER A 112 -0.17 11.78 10.06
C SER A 112 0.59 10.98 11.12
N ALA A 113 1.90 11.23 11.17
CA ALA A 113 2.81 10.63 12.13
C ALA A 113 3.90 11.62 12.51
N LEU A 114 4.13 11.76 13.82
CA LEU A 114 5.14 12.63 14.41
C LEU A 114 6.22 11.73 15.01
N TYR A 115 7.39 11.75 14.39
CA TYR A 115 8.53 10.97 14.84
C TYR A 115 9.44 11.81 15.74
N GLY A 116 9.74 11.29 16.91
CA GLY A 116 10.65 11.87 17.89
C GLY A 116 11.93 11.05 18.08
N ASP A 117 12.79 11.52 18.97
CA ASP A 117 13.99 10.78 19.35
C ASP A 117 13.65 9.63 20.32
N ALA A 118 14.63 8.75 20.57
CA ALA A 118 14.53 7.68 21.56
C ALA A 118 13.34 6.71 21.37
N GLY A 119 12.90 6.53 20.11
CA GLY A 119 11.82 5.62 19.78
C GLY A 119 10.42 6.13 20.14
N VAL A 120 10.26 7.43 20.41
CA VAL A 120 8.95 8.05 20.62
C VAL A 120 8.32 8.42 19.27
N ALA A 121 7.09 7.99 19.04
CA ALA A 121 6.30 8.42 17.89
C ALA A 121 4.83 8.61 18.30
N VAL A 122 4.16 9.60 17.71
CA VAL A 122 2.73 9.87 17.88
C VAL A 122 2.06 9.75 16.52
N PHE A 123 0.95 9.02 16.46
CA PHE A 123 0.17 8.82 15.23
C PHE A 123 -1.21 9.41 15.45
N GLU A 124 -1.55 10.43 14.66
CA GLU A 124 -2.77 11.19 14.84
C GLU A 124 -3.40 11.52 13.48
N PRO A 125 -4.73 11.74 13.40
CA PRO A 125 -5.33 12.23 12.17
C PRO A 125 -4.81 13.63 11.85
N ALA A 126 -4.68 13.99 10.58
CA ALA A 126 -4.24 15.33 10.18
C ALA A 126 -5.32 16.41 10.41
N HIS A 127 -6.59 16.01 10.58
CA HIS A 127 -7.69 16.96 10.77
C HIS A 127 -7.81 17.45 12.22
N GLY A 128 -8.43 18.61 12.40
CA GLY A 128 -8.79 19.16 13.71
C GLY A 128 -9.99 18.48 14.39
N SER A 129 -10.49 19.09 15.46
CA SER A 129 -11.52 18.50 16.35
C SER A 129 -12.95 18.46 15.80
N ALA A 130 -13.24 19.13 14.68
CA ALA A 130 -14.56 19.21 14.05
C ALA A 130 -15.74 19.43 15.04
N PRO A 131 -15.72 20.55 15.80
CA PRO A 131 -16.63 20.76 16.94
C PRO A 131 -18.11 20.86 16.54
N ASP A 132 -18.40 21.22 15.29
CA ASP A 132 -19.73 21.34 14.71
C ASP A 132 -20.44 20.00 14.52
N ILE A 133 -19.69 18.90 14.42
CA ILE A 133 -20.22 17.53 14.26
C ILE A 133 -19.85 16.58 15.40
N ALA A 134 -19.25 17.11 16.48
CA ALA A 134 -18.88 16.33 17.65
C ALA A 134 -20.09 15.64 18.27
N GLY A 135 -19.95 14.34 18.56
CA GLY A 135 -21.02 13.52 19.17
C GLY A 135 -22.17 13.13 18.23
N GLN A 136 -22.08 13.43 16.93
CA GLN A 136 -23.17 13.18 15.98
C GLN A 136 -23.03 11.89 15.17
N ASP A 137 -21.98 11.08 15.39
CA ASP A 137 -21.69 9.87 14.60
C ASP A 137 -21.55 10.16 13.09
N ARG A 138 -20.84 11.24 12.73
CA ARG A 138 -20.72 11.73 11.33
C ARG A 138 -19.30 11.95 10.84
N VAL A 139 -18.31 11.87 11.71
CA VAL A 139 -16.89 12.05 11.36
C VAL A 139 -16.40 10.87 10.51
N ASN A 140 -15.62 11.13 9.48
CA ASN A 140 -14.95 10.09 8.73
C ASN A 140 -13.80 9.47 9.55
N PRO A 141 -13.83 8.17 9.89
CA PRO A 141 -12.79 7.53 10.68
C PRO A 141 -11.50 7.25 9.89
N THR A 142 -11.49 7.44 8.56
CA THR A 142 -10.40 7.02 7.67
C THR A 142 -9.04 7.55 8.10
N SER A 143 -8.89 8.86 8.31
CA SER A 143 -7.61 9.48 8.71
C SER A 143 -7.04 8.85 9.99
N MET A 144 -7.88 8.63 11.00
CA MET A 144 -7.48 7.98 12.25
C MET A 144 -7.05 6.52 12.02
N LEU A 145 -7.83 5.76 11.23
CA LEU A 145 -7.51 4.36 10.92
C LEU A 145 -6.19 4.25 10.14
N LEU A 146 -5.95 5.13 9.16
CA LEU A 146 -4.69 5.17 8.42
C LEU A 146 -3.51 5.57 9.32
N SER A 147 -3.69 6.51 10.26
CA SER A 147 -2.67 6.83 11.26
C SER A 147 -2.37 5.63 12.18
N ALA A 148 -3.39 4.90 12.61
CA ALA A 148 -3.22 3.64 13.34
C ALA A 148 -2.49 2.57 12.49
N SER A 149 -2.72 2.55 11.18
CA SER A 149 -1.97 1.71 10.25
C SER A 149 -0.47 2.02 10.26
N ARG A 150 -0.11 3.31 10.22
CA ARG A 150 1.29 3.75 10.34
C ARG A 150 1.91 3.39 11.69
N MET A 151 1.12 3.45 12.76
CA MET A 151 1.54 2.96 14.08
C MET A 151 1.84 1.45 14.04
N LEU A 152 1.01 0.64 13.39
CA LEU A 152 1.24 -0.80 13.25
C LEU A 152 2.55 -1.10 12.50
N GLU A 153 2.87 -0.36 11.45
CA GLU A 153 4.17 -0.46 10.75
C GLU A 153 5.33 -0.12 11.69
N TYR A 154 5.22 0.98 12.43
CA TYR A 154 6.22 1.41 13.39
C TYR A 154 6.46 0.37 14.50
N LEU A 155 5.41 -0.35 14.92
CA LEU A 155 5.49 -1.44 15.91
C LEU A 155 5.99 -2.78 15.31
N GLY A 156 6.43 -2.80 14.06
CA GLY A 156 6.90 -4.02 13.38
C GLY A 156 5.78 -5.00 13.04
N LYS A 157 4.55 -4.49 12.82
CA LYS A 157 3.37 -5.28 12.44
C LYS A 157 2.86 -4.91 11.04
N PRO A 158 3.70 -5.01 9.99
CA PRO A 158 3.31 -4.61 8.64
C PRO A 158 2.11 -5.42 8.13
N GLY A 159 1.99 -6.71 8.44
CA GLY A 159 0.82 -7.51 8.02
C GLY A 159 -0.52 -6.92 8.50
N ALA A 160 -0.57 -6.45 9.75
CA ALA A 160 -1.76 -5.83 10.31
C ALA A 160 -2.05 -4.44 9.72
N SER A 161 -1.02 -3.62 9.49
CA SER A 161 -1.17 -2.33 8.78
C SER A 161 -1.81 -2.56 7.42
N HIS A 162 -1.21 -3.44 6.64
CA HIS A 162 -1.66 -3.77 5.30
C HIS A 162 -3.10 -4.30 5.28
N ALA A 163 -3.48 -5.19 6.22
CA ALA A 163 -4.84 -5.69 6.34
C ALA A 163 -5.86 -4.55 6.58
N LEU A 164 -5.53 -3.62 7.49
CA LEU A 164 -6.36 -2.47 7.79
C LEU A 164 -6.52 -1.55 6.56
N GLU A 165 -5.44 -1.21 5.87
CA GLU A 165 -5.51 -0.37 4.67
C GLU A 165 -6.35 -1.03 3.56
N ALA A 166 -6.23 -2.35 3.38
CA ALA A 166 -6.98 -3.09 2.38
C ALA A 166 -8.48 -3.15 2.72
N ALA A 167 -8.83 -3.46 3.96
CA ALA A 167 -10.20 -3.45 4.44
C ALA A 167 -10.86 -2.08 4.26
N LEU A 168 -10.16 -1.01 4.65
CA LEU A 168 -10.60 0.37 4.48
C LEU A 168 -10.79 0.73 3.01
N ALA A 169 -9.83 0.40 2.14
CA ALA A 169 -9.94 0.64 0.70
C ALA A 169 -11.11 -0.12 0.08
N ALA A 170 -11.40 -1.35 0.55
CA ALA A 170 -12.55 -2.13 0.09
C ALA A 170 -13.89 -1.46 0.46
N VAL A 171 -14.06 -1.04 1.72
CA VAL A 171 -15.26 -0.32 2.17
C VAL A 171 -15.47 0.98 1.40
N ILE A 172 -14.40 1.76 1.19
CA ILE A 172 -14.48 3.01 0.42
C ILE A 172 -14.88 2.75 -1.03
N ARG A 173 -14.34 1.70 -1.65
CA ARG A 173 -14.62 1.33 -3.04
C ARG A 173 -16.06 0.84 -3.25
N GLU A 174 -16.63 0.14 -2.27
CA GLU A 174 -18.02 -0.32 -2.31
C GLU A 174 -19.00 0.84 -2.10
N GLY A 175 -18.64 1.82 -1.27
CA GLY A 175 -19.39 3.06 -1.07
C GLY A 175 -20.63 2.94 -0.16
N GLU A 176 -21.16 1.73 0.06
CA GLU A 176 -22.41 1.49 0.80
C GLU A 176 -22.36 1.92 2.28
N ASP A 177 -21.22 1.67 2.94
CA ASP A 177 -20.98 1.95 4.36
C ASP A 177 -20.07 3.17 4.58
N THR A 178 -20.02 4.11 3.64
CA THR A 178 -19.15 5.29 3.72
C THR A 178 -19.85 6.51 4.34
N THR A 179 -19.05 7.39 4.96
CA THR A 179 -19.53 8.62 5.59
C THR A 179 -19.94 9.70 4.57
N PRO A 180 -20.69 10.74 4.98
CA PRO A 180 -21.24 11.74 4.05
C PRO A 180 -20.21 12.53 3.24
N ASP A 181 -19.02 12.77 3.80
CA ASP A 181 -17.92 13.43 3.10
C ASP A 181 -17.34 12.59 1.94
N LEU A 182 -17.52 11.27 2.00
CA LEU A 182 -17.20 10.33 0.92
C LEU A 182 -18.39 10.09 -0.03
N GLY A 183 -19.53 10.75 0.19
CA GLY A 183 -20.74 10.62 -0.62
C GLY A 183 -21.72 9.52 -0.16
N GLY A 184 -21.43 8.83 0.95
CA GLY A 184 -22.32 7.83 1.53
C GLY A 184 -23.32 8.41 2.53
N ALA A 185 -24.02 7.51 3.25
CA ALA A 185 -25.01 7.86 4.26
C ALA A 185 -24.74 7.18 5.62
N ALA A 186 -23.60 6.49 5.77
CA ALA A 186 -23.25 5.81 7.00
C ALA A 186 -22.74 6.79 8.06
N GLY A 187 -22.96 6.44 9.33
CA GLY A 187 -22.29 7.10 10.45
C GLY A 187 -20.86 6.59 10.64
N THR A 188 -20.10 7.27 11.50
CA THR A 188 -18.73 6.90 11.89
C THR A 188 -18.63 5.45 12.34
N GLN A 189 -19.55 5.02 13.23
CA GLN A 189 -19.55 3.70 13.83
C GLN A 189 -19.84 2.63 12.79
N ARG A 190 -20.81 2.89 11.89
CA ARG A 190 -21.16 1.95 10.82
C ARG A 190 -19.99 1.73 9.86
N MET A 191 -19.32 2.81 9.44
CA MET A 191 -18.13 2.70 8.60
C MET A 191 -17.00 1.94 9.31
N ALA A 192 -16.72 2.24 10.58
CA ALA A 192 -15.69 1.56 11.35
C ALA A 192 -15.98 0.06 11.52
N THR A 193 -17.22 -0.31 11.82
CA THR A 193 -17.65 -1.72 11.90
C THR A 193 -17.52 -2.41 10.55
N ALA A 194 -17.93 -1.77 9.46
CA ALA A 194 -17.77 -2.33 8.12
C ALA A 194 -16.30 -2.63 7.80
N VAL A 195 -15.37 -1.74 8.20
CA VAL A 195 -13.92 -1.98 8.05
C VAL A 195 -13.46 -3.14 8.93
N ALA A 196 -13.91 -3.21 10.18
CA ALA A 196 -13.54 -4.30 11.10
C ALA A 196 -14.06 -5.67 10.64
N ASP A 197 -15.24 -5.71 10.04
CA ASP A 197 -15.90 -6.92 9.56
C ASP A 197 -15.41 -7.36 8.18
N LYS A 198 -14.62 -6.55 7.47
CA LYS A 198 -14.07 -6.96 6.18
C LYS A 198 -13.13 -8.15 6.37
N PRO A 199 -13.44 -9.32 5.78
CA PRO A 199 -12.46 -10.38 5.70
C PRO A 199 -11.29 -9.88 4.85
N GLY A 200 -10.05 -10.05 5.34
CA GLY A 200 -8.86 -9.65 4.57
C GLY A 200 -8.87 -10.32 3.19
N ASP A 201 -8.84 -9.50 2.14
CA ASP A 201 -8.91 -9.75 0.69
C ASP A 201 -9.77 -10.94 0.19
N SER A 202 -10.06 -10.98 -1.12
CA SER A 202 -10.85 -12.06 -1.73
C SER A 202 -10.25 -13.44 -1.41
N LEU A 203 -11.05 -14.52 -1.38
CA LEU A 203 -10.55 -15.90 -1.14
C LEU A 203 -9.52 -16.39 -2.19
N SER A 204 -9.35 -15.61 -3.26
CA SER A 204 -8.36 -15.78 -4.34
C SER A 204 -7.06 -15.01 -4.15
N GLU A 205 -6.99 -14.11 -3.17
CA GLU A 205 -5.86 -13.23 -2.92
C GLU A 205 -5.20 -13.57 -1.59
N VAL A 206 -3.95 -14.01 -1.67
CA VAL A 206 -3.14 -14.38 -0.50
C VAL A 206 -2.18 -13.23 -0.22
N ARG A 207 -1.98 -12.88 1.05
CA ARG A 207 -1.13 -11.77 1.45
C ARG A 207 -0.18 -12.19 2.56
N TYR A 208 1.13 -12.07 2.31
CA TYR A 208 2.17 -12.58 3.23
C TYR A 208 1.94 -14.04 3.65
N PRO A 209 1.76 -14.98 2.71
CA PRO A 209 1.63 -16.38 3.09
C PRO A 209 2.86 -16.80 3.89
N ALA A 210 2.67 -17.32 5.10
CA ALA A 210 3.75 -17.64 6.03
C ALA A 210 3.97 -19.16 6.20
N GLY A 211 3.07 -19.97 5.65
CA GLY A 211 3.15 -21.43 5.69
C GLY A 211 2.13 -22.07 4.76
N VAL A 212 2.45 -23.27 4.27
CA VAL A 212 1.55 -24.09 3.47
C VAL A 212 1.52 -25.51 4.00
N TYR A 213 0.36 -26.15 3.94
CA TYR A 213 0.18 -27.53 4.34
C TYR A 213 -0.68 -28.26 3.31
N LEU A 214 -0.34 -29.50 2.97
CA LEU A 214 -1.12 -30.31 2.06
C LEU A 214 -1.57 -31.58 2.77
N ASN A 215 -2.83 -31.94 2.59
CA ASN A 215 -3.32 -33.29 2.84
C ASN A 215 -3.71 -33.96 1.52
N ALA A 216 -4.32 -35.15 1.59
CA ALA A 216 -4.70 -35.91 0.40
C ALA A 216 -5.68 -35.20 -0.55
N SER A 217 -6.39 -34.16 -0.10
CA SER A 217 -7.48 -33.52 -0.87
C SER A 217 -7.42 -31.99 -0.92
N SER A 218 -6.60 -31.32 -0.10
CA SER A 218 -6.61 -29.88 0.09
C SER A 218 -5.22 -29.29 0.36
N LEU A 219 -4.98 -28.09 -0.18
CA LEU A 219 -3.90 -27.18 0.17
C LEU A 219 -4.39 -26.18 1.20
N TYR A 220 -3.71 -26.05 2.31
CA TYR A 220 -3.92 -25.05 3.34
C TYR A 220 -2.83 -24.00 3.26
N VAL A 221 -3.23 -22.73 3.36
CA VAL A 221 -2.32 -21.59 3.29
C VAL A 221 -2.53 -20.76 4.53
N VAL A 222 -1.48 -20.57 5.31
CA VAL A 222 -1.44 -19.59 6.39
C VAL A 222 -1.26 -18.22 5.76
N ASP A 223 -2.38 -17.55 5.52
CA ASP A 223 -2.47 -16.25 4.87
C ASP A 223 -2.36 -15.14 5.94
N TYR A 224 -1.12 -14.90 6.38
CA TYR A 224 -0.83 -14.08 7.56
C TYR A 224 -1.35 -12.65 7.42
N GLY A 225 -1.21 -12.07 6.23
CA GLY A 225 -1.66 -10.71 5.91
C GLY A 225 -3.18 -10.56 5.89
N ASN A 226 -3.93 -11.66 5.80
CA ASN A 226 -5.39 -11.65 5.90
C ASN A 226 -5.91 -12.31 7.19
N SER A 227 -5.03 -12.61 8.14
CA SER A 227 -5.37 -13.24 9.44
C SER A 227 -6.28 -14.47 9.29
N ARG A 228 -6.00 -15.32 8.30
CA ARG A 228 -6.82 -16.51 8.01
C ARG A 228 -5.97 -17.72 7.62
N VAL A 229 -6.56 -18.90 7.73
CA VAL A 229 -6.09 -20.09 7.02
C VAL A 229 -7.04 -20.34 5.86
N LEU A 230 -6.51 -20.37 4.65
CA LEU A 230 -7.26 -20.68 3.43
C LEU A 230 -7.10 -22.17 3.12
N GLN A 231 -8.20 -22.89 2.96
CA GLN A 231 -8.24 -24.24 2.41
C GLN A 231 -8.65 -24.18 0.93
N VAL A 232 -7.78 -24.61 0.04
CA VAL A 232 -8.00 -24.76 -1.39
C VAL A 232 -8.11 -26.25 -1.68
N ALA A 233 -9.31 -26.73 -1.99
CA ALA A 233 -9.47 -28.12 -2.43
C ALA A 233 -8.71 -28.36 -3.73
N MET A 234 -8.09 -29.53 -3.88
CA MET A 234 -7.36 -29.89 -5.10
C MET A 234 -8.29 -29.83 -6.32
N GLY A 235 -7.91 -29.06 -7.34
CA GLY A 235 -8.71 -28.81 -8.53
C GLY A 235 -9.74 -27.67 -8.41
N SER A 236 -9.87 -27.04 -7.23
CA SER A 236 -10.66 -25.82 -7.06
C SER A 236 -9.83 -24.58 -7.40
N PRO A 237 -10.36 -23.62 -8.19
CA PRO A 237 -9.69 -22.34 -8.42
C PRO A 237 -9.83 -21.36 -7.24
N THR A 238 -10.69 -21.66 -6.26
CA THR A 238 -10.99 -20.80 -5.12
C THR A 238 -10.83 -21.54 -3.80
N GLY A 239 -10.29 -20.83 -2.80
CA GLY A 239 -10.18 -21.31 -1.43
C GLY A 239 -11.42 -21.02 -0.58
N GLN A 240 -11.47 -21.61 0.61
CA GLN A 240 -12.46 -21.36 1.66
C GLN A 240 -11.72 -21.03 2.95
N ARG A 241 -12.28 -20.19 3.81
CA ARG A 241 -11.68 -19.94 5.14
C ARG A 241 -11.90 -21.15 6.03
N VAL A 242 -10.83 -21.63 6.66
CA VAL A 242 -10.92 -22.65 7.71
C VAL A 242 -11.55 -22.02 8.96
N PRO A 243 -12.62 -22.60 9.52
CA PRO A 243 -13.25 -22.13 10.75
C PRO A 243 -12.28 -22.15 11.95
N GLU A 244 -12.43 -21.20 12.87
CA GLU A 244 -11.65 -21.18 14.11
C GLU A 244 -11.99 -22.40 14.99
N GLY A 245 -10.96 -23.09 15.49
CA GLY A 245 -11.10 -24.25 16.38
C GLY A 245 -11.04 -25.63 15.71
N GLU A 246 -10.88 -25.70 14.39
CA GLU A 246 -10.68 -26.97 13.69
C GLU A 246 -9.25 -27.50 13.93
N VAL A 247 -9.14 -28.71 14.51
CA VAL A 247 -7.86 -29.37 14.74
C VAL A 247 -7.47 -30.13 13.47
N LEU A 248 -6.46 -29.63 12.76
CA LEU A 248 -5.83 -30.37 11.67
C LEU A 248 -5.06 -31.56 12.28
N GLU A 249 -5.41 -32.79 11.90
CA GLU A 249 -5.06 -34.05 12.60
C GLU A 249 -3.56 -34.41 12.69
N LEU A 250 -2.63 -33.53 12.25
CA LEU A 250 -1.19 -33.77 12.29
C LEU A 250 -0.41 -32.52 12.75
N PRO A 251 0.73 -32.67 13.46
CA PRO A 251 1.49 -31.55 13.97
C PRO A 251 2.02 -30.67 12.82
N ILE A 252 1.52 -29.44 12.76
CA ILE A 252 2.04 -28.39 11.89
C ILE A 252 3.43 -28.03 12.44
N LEU A 253 4.49 -28.28 11.67
CA LEU A 253 5.84 -27.81 11.96
C LEU A 253 6.13 -26.57 11.11
N PRO A 254 5.71 -25.35 11.49
CA PRO A 254 6.08 -24.15 10.76
C PRO A 254 7.56 -23.90 11.00
N THR A 255 8.41 -24.35 10.09
CA THR A 255 9.86 -24.13 10.18
C THR A 255 10.29 -23.11 9.12
N THR A 256 10.11 -21.83 9.46
CA THR A 256 10.67 -20.61 8.82
C THR A 256 10.02 -20.07 7.54
N ALA A 257 10.15 -18.74 7.35
CA ALA A 257 9.41 -17.84 6.44
C ALA A 257 9.67 -18.01 4.91
N ALA A 258 10.12 -19.19 4.49
CA ALA A 258 10.32 -19.55 3.09
C ALA A 258 9.98 -21.04 2.93
N ASP A 259 8.75 -21.40 3.29
CA ASP A 259 8.34 -22.79 3.28
C ASP A 259 8.26 -23.29 1.83
N SER A 260 8.95 -24.40 1.60
CA SER A 260 9.02 -25.05 0.30
C SER A 260 8.82 -26.54 0.50
N PHE A 261 7.77 -27.09 -0.11
CA PHE A 261 7.23 -28.40 0.22
C PHE A 261 7.12 -29.27 -1.04
N PHE A 262 7.37 -30.56 -0.89
CA PHE A 262 7.12 -31.56 -1.92
C PHE A 262 5.97 -32.47 -1.49
N ASP A 263 4.98 -32.67 -2.36
CA ASP A 263 3.97 -33.70 -2.11
C ASP A 263 4.49 -35.11 -2.47
N SER A 264 3.72 -36.14 -2.11
CA SER A 264 4.05 -37.54 -2.41
C SER A 264 4.06 -37.88 -3.91
N PHE A 265 3.53 -36.98 -4.75
CA PHE A 265 3.57 -37.07 -6.21
C PHE A 265 4.79 -36.33 -6.81
N GLY A 266 5.56 -35.63 -5.97
CA GLY A 266 6.76 -34.88 -6.30
C GLY A 266 6.51 -33.47 -6.86
N ASN A 267 5.31 -32.92 -6.70
CA ASN A 267 5.03 -31.53 -7.02
C ASN A 267 5.67 -30.61 -5.97
N PHE A 268 6.19 -29.47 -6.42
CA PHE A 268 6.88 -28.50 -5.58
C PHE A 268 6.00 -27.28 -5.32
N TYR A 269 5.85 -26.91 -4.05
CA TYR A 269 5.08 -25.76 -3.61
C TYR A 269 6.03 -24.79 -2.92
N ARG A 270 6.00 -23.52 -3.32
CA ARG A 270 6.82 -22.47 -2.70
C ARG A 270 5.96 -21.28 -2.30
N VAL A 271 6.15 -20.89 -1.06
CA VAL A 271 5.65 -19.64 -0.51
C VAL A 271 6.59 -18.50 -0.92
N ASP A 272 6.04 -17.47 -1.56
CA ASP A 272 6.77 -16.26 -1.90
C ASP A 272 6.24 -15.11 -1.02
N TYR A 273 6.67 -15.11 0.23
CA TYR A 273 6.18 -14.23 1.31
C TYR A 273 6.19 -12.74 0.90
N GLY A 274 7.29 -12.28 0.30
CA GLY A 274 7.47 -10.87 -0.10
C GLY A 274 6.74 -10.47 -1.38
N ASN A 275 6.27 -11.44 -2.19
CA ASN A 275 5.55 -11.17 -3.43
C ASN A 275 4.07 -11.57 -3.35
N HIS A 276 3.56 -11.89 -2.15
CA HIS A 276 2.14 -12.19 -1.90
C HIS A 276 1.57 -13.28 -2.80
N ARG A 277 2.35 -14.33 -3.08
CA ARG A 277 1.94 -15.39 -3.99
C ARG A 277 2.43 -16.76 -3.56
N LEU A 278 1.75 -17.77 -4.10
CA LEU A 278 2.16 -19.16 -4.06
C LEU A 278 2.58 -19.61 -5.45
N THR A 279 3.70 -20.32 -5.53
CA THR A 279 4.16 -20.95 -6.77
C THR A 279 4.04 -22.47 -6.64
N VAL A 280 3.31 -23.09 -7.57
CA VAL A 280 3.19 -24.55 -7.66
C VAL A 280 3.85 -25.03 -8.95
N CYS A 281 4.77 -25.98 -8.85
CA CYS A 281 5.43 -26.65 -9.96
C CYS A 281 5.04 -28.13 -9.98
N LEU A 282 4.29 -28.55 -10.99
CA LEU A 282 3.80 -29.93 -11.09
C LEU A 282 4.83 -30.83 -11.81
N ARG A 283 5.08 -32.03 -11.28
CA ARG A 283 6.16 -32.92 -11.75
C ARG A 283 5.82 -33.64 -13.06
N ARG A 284 4.54 -33.84 -13.35
CA ARG A 284 4.05 -34.51 -14.57
C ARG A 284 2.63 -34.03 -14.86
N LEU A 285 2.47 -33.18 -15.87
CA LEU A 285 1.37 -33.18 -16.86
C LEU A 285 1.35 -31.86 -17.65
N THR A 286 1.20 -32.00 -18.95
CA THR A 286 0.94 -30.97 -19.96
C THR A 286 -0.38 -30.22 -19.72
N CYS A 287 -0.29 -28.89 -19.77
CA CYS A 287 -1.31 -27.83 -19.93
C CYS A 287 -2.78 -28.11 -19.58
N VAL A 288 -3.31 -27.34 -18.61
CA VAL A 288 -4.68 -26.80 -18.65
C VAL A 288 -4.61 -25.31 -18.28
N PHE A 289 -4.98 -24.46 -19.24
CA PHE A 289 -5.08 -23.00 -19.06
C PHE A 289 -6.36 -22.65 -18.30
N THR A 290 -6.24 -21.85 -17.24
CA THR A 290 -7.31 -20.94 -16.82
C THR A 290 -6.67 -19.57 -16.60
N ALA A 291 -6.60 -18.78 -17.67
CA ALA A 291 -6.18 -17.39 -17.61
C ALA A 291 -7.33 -16.54 -17.09
N CYS A 292 -7.08 -15.71 -16.08
CA CYS A 292 -7.93 -14.59 -15.76
C CYS A 292 -7.59 -13.42 -16.70
N ARG A 293 -8.31 -13.32 -17.83
CA ARG A 293 -8.65 -12.05 -18.48
C ARG A 293 -9.65 -12.29 -19.62
N ASP A 294 -10.73 -11.54 -19.59
CA ASP A 294 -11.77 -11.50 -20.61
C ASP A 294 -11.22 -11.25 -22.02
N ALA A 295 -11.60 -12.12 -22.97
CA ALA A 295 -11.92 -11.88 -24.39
C ALA A 295 -11.39 -12.98 -25.34
N VAL A 296 -12.30 -13.66 -26.02
CA VAL A 296 -12.14 -14.50 -27.23
C VAL A 296 -13.32 -14.12 -28.17
N PRO A 297 -13.29 -14.14 -29.53
CA PRO A 297 -12.35 -14.81 -30.48
C PRO A 297 -11.94 -14.00 -31.75
N ALA A 298 -10.97 -14.51 -32.53
CA ALA A 298 -11.14 -14.86 -33.96
C ALA A 298 -9.81 -15.23 -34.67
N ALA A 299 -9.31 -16.46 -34.47
CA ALA A 299 -8.52 -17.22 -35.45
C ALA A 299 -8.21 -18.59 -34.83
N LEU A 300 -8.05 -19.61 -35.67
CA LEU A 300 -7.76 -21.02 -35.34
C LEU A 300 -8.99 -21.95 -35.28
N ARG A 301 -9.63 -22.12 -36.44
CA ARG A 301 -10.11 -23.44 -36.89
C ARG A 301 -8.93 -24.22 -37.47
N GLY A 302 -8.85 -25.53 -37.22
CA GLY A 302 -8.16 -26.47 -38.10
C GLY A 302 -7.30 -27.55 -37.41
N PRO A 303 -7.38 -28.83 -37.84
CA PRO A 303 -6.76 -29.98 -37.17
C PRO A 303 -5.36 -30.32 -37.73
N SER A 304 -4.69 -31.27 -37.06
CA SER A 304 -3.43 -31.96 -37.41
C SER A 304 -2.13 -31.23 -37.10
N CYS A 305 -1.30 -31.89 -36.27
CA CYS A 305 0.09 -32.22 -36.58
C CYS A 305 0.65 -33.07 -35.42
N GLY A 306 0.94 -34.34 -35.70
CA GLY A 306 1.80 -35.19 -34.88
C GLY A 306 3.18 -35.31 -35.50
N CYS A 307 4.16 -35.68 -34.67
CA CYS A 307 5.46 -36.34 -34.98
C CYS A 307 5.85 -37.04 -33.65
N THR A 308 5.89 -38.37 -33.47
CA THR A 308 6.79 -39.46 -33.95
C THR A 308 8.29 -39.28 -33.66
N GLU A 309 8.76 -40.12 -32.73
CA GLU A 309 10.08 -40.79 -32.54
C GLU A 309 11.38 -40.00 -32.81
N ASP A 310 12.09 -39.64 -31.72
CA ASP A 310 13.42 -40.22 -31.43
C ASP A 310 13.79 -40.04 -29.93
N ARG A 311 14.38 -41.06 -29.32
CA ARG A 311 14.78 -41.10 -27.90
C ARG A 311 16.29 -40.96 -27.79
N SER A 312 16.79 -39.78 -27.44
CA SER A 312 18.05 -39.63 -26.70
C SER A 312 18.30 -38.15 -26.37
N ASP A 313 17.66 -37.65 -25.31
CA ASP A 313 18.30 -36.82 -24.30
C ASP A 313 17.25 -36.36 -23.30
N CYS A 314 17.16 -37.09 -22.18
CA CYS A 314 16.49 -36.59 -20.99
C CYS A 314 17.30 -35.41 -20.44
N ARG A 315 16.76 -34.20 -20.53
CA ARG A 315 17.10 -33.09 -19.62
C ARG A 315 15.82 -32.61 -18.94
N GLU A 316 15.96 -32.24 -17.68
CA GLU A 316 14.90 -32.04 -16.69
C GLU A 316 13.88 -30.96 -17.12
N ASP A 317 12.67 -31.39 -17.48
CA ASP A 317 11.56 -30.50 -17.84
C ASP A 317 10.75 -30.10 -16.58
N TRP A 318 11.00 -28.91 -16.05
CA TRP A 318 10.13 -28.22 -15.09
C TRP A 318 9.24 -27.22 -15.84
N ILE A 319 7.91 -27.29 -15.69
CA ILE A 319 6.94 -26.38 -16.32
C ILE A 319 6.30 -25.45 -15.26
N HIS A 320 6.12 -24.17 -15.60
CA HIS A 320 5.73 -23.07 -14.71
C HIS A 320 4.21 -22.95 -14.39
N ALA A 321 3.92 -22.88 -13.08
CA ALA A 321 3.00 -22.03 -12.30
C ALA A 321 1.47 -22.02 -12.53
N LEU A 322 0.73 -22.51 -11.52
CA LEU A 322 -0.51 -21.87 -11.05
C LEU A 322 -0.11 -20.74 -10.10
N VAL A 323 -0.39 -19.48 -10.45
CA VAL A 323 -0.16 -18.32 -9.57
C VAL A 323 -1.47 -17.97 -8.87
N ILE A 324 -1.52 -18.20 -7.57
CA ILE A 324 -2.56 -17.62 -6.72
C ILE A 324 -1.95 -16.34 -6.11
N GLY A 325 -2.53 -15.18 -6.42
CA GLY A 325 -2.06 -13.87 -5.92
C GLY A 325 -1.23 -13.03 -6.90
N GLN A 326 -1.85 -12.50 -7.97
CA GLN A 326 -1.31 -11.31 -8.65
C GLN A 326 -2.28 -10.14 -8.46
N CYS A 327 -1.83 -9.09 -7.76
CA CYS A 327 -2.39 -7.77 -7.93
C CYS A 327 -1.30 -6.85 -8.49
N ARG A 328 -1.39 -6.54 -9.80
CA ARG A 328 -0.83 -5.29 -10.31
C ARG A 328 -1.73 -4.18 -9.78
N TYR A 329 -1.16 -3.28 -8.98
CA TYR A 329 -1.76 -1.97 -8.75
C TYR A 329 -1.86 -1.23 -10.09
N HIS A 330 -3.01 -1.33 -10.75
CA HIS A 330 -3.50 -0.25 -11.57
C HIS A 330 -4.44 0.55 -10.68
N LEU A 331 -3.90 1.61 -10.08
CA LEU A 331 -4.71 2.75 -9.68
C LEU A 331 -5.39 3.25 -10.97
N MET A 332 -6.61 2.77 -11.23
CA MET A 332 -7.45 3.40 -12.24
C MET A 332 -7.70 4.85 -11.78
N PRO A 333 -7.68 5.80 -12.71
CA PRO A 333 -7.82 7.21 -12.40
C PRO A 333 -9.20 7.45 -11.76
N ILE A 334 -9.21 7.82 -10.48
CA ILE A 334 -10.31 8.58 -9.90
C ILE A 334 -10.52 9.77 -10.84
N GLN A 335 -11.75 9.99 -11.30
CA GLN A 335 -12.15 10.99 -12.29
C GLN A 335 -11.88 12.42 -11.78
N LEU A 336 -10.62 12.84 -11.72
CA LEU A 336 -10.22 14.23 -11.42
C LEU A 336 -10.27 15.11 -12.67
N GLN A 337 -10.17 14.52 -13.87
CA GLN A 337 -10.14 15.29 -15.12
C GLN A 337 -11.47 16.00 -15.42
N SER A 338 -12.61 15.49 -14.96
CA SER A 338 -13.92 16.14 -15.19
C SER A 338 -14.08 17.42 -14.36
N ARG A 339 -13.66 17.43 -13.09
CA ARG A 339 -13.78 18.60 -12.20
C ARG A 339 -12.80 19.72 -12.54
N VAL A 340 -11.59 19.41 -12.99
CA VAL A 340 -10.62 20.44 -13.45
C VAL A 340 -11.11 21.14 -14.73
N ALA A 341 -11.82 20.43 -15.61
CA ALA A 341 -12.43 21.01 -16.81
C ALA A 341 -13.62 21.92 -16.49
N GLU A 342 -14.33 21.68 -15.40
CA GLU A 342 -15.49 22.46 -14.95
C GLU A 342 -15.08 23.80 -14.32
N VAL A 343 -13.96 23.81 -13.58
CA VAL A 343 -13.34 25.03 -13.02
C VAL A 343 -12.80 25.95 -14.11
N LYS A 344 -12.23 25.39 -15.21
CA LYS A 344 -11.76 26.19 -16.37
C LYS A 344 -12.87 26.88 -17.16
N ARG A 345 -14.15 26.57 -16.93
CA ARG A 345 -15.27 27.30 -17.55
C ARG A 345 -15.76 28.49 -16.72
N HIS A 346 -15.33 28.58 -15.45
CA HIS A 346 -15.74 29.63 -14.51
C HIS A 346 -14.66 30.70 -14.30
N PHE A 347 -13.52 30.59 -14.98
CA PHE A 347 -12.48 31.61 -15.11
C PHE A 347 -12.28 31.92 -16.60
#